data_AF-A0A2E5P5T2-F1
#
_entry.id   AF-A0A2E5P5T2-F1
#
_cell.length_a   1.000
_cell.length_b   1.000
_cell.length_c   1.000
_cell.angle_alpha   90.00
_cell.angle_beta   90.00
_cell.angle_gamma   90.00
#
_symmetry.space_group_name_H-M   'P 1'
#
loop_
_entity.id
_entity.type
_entity.pdbx_description
1 polymer ?
#
loop_
_entity_poly.entity_id
_entity_poly.type
_entity_poly.pdbx_seq_one_letter_code
_entity_poly.pdbx_strand_id
1 'polypeptide(L)'
;MNKNNNLHWIIETLFYICNGLIFFTLLIFTVNFLYEKRFTMSINLMILIFFLVTITKIFYWQILQKNKLNKFNVKKNNFVILTFFILTLILPIYMIYQLPLLINDKAVLKFTFILILIFSMLGMFVERNIFLIHIKNLKKIKYSQNKKIHD
;
A
#
# COMPACT_ATOMS: atom_id res chain seq x y z
N MET A 1 0.66 1.73 31.77
CA MET A 1 0.58 1.15 30.41
C MET A 1 1.18 2.17 29.42
N ASN A 2 2.25 1.81 28.72
CA ASN A 2 3.15 2.76 28.04
C ASN A 2 2.52 3.37 26.77
N LYS A 3 2.31 4.69 26.74
CA LYS A 3 1.65 5.46 25.63
C LYS A 3 2.25 5.17 24.25
N ASN A 4 3.52 4.77 24.21
CA ASN A 4 4.28 4.46 23.00
C ASN A 4 3.97 3.07 22.39
N ASN A 5 3.28 2.18 23.12
CA ASN A 5 2.82 0.89 22.58
C ASN A 5 1.45 1.02 21.90
N ASN A 6 0.58 1.91 22.38
CA ASN A 6 -0.74 2.13 21.77
C ASN A 6 -0.64 2.77 20.38
N LEU A 7 0.28 3.74 20.19
CA LEU A 7 0.49 4.40 18.91
C LEU A 7 0.92 3.39 17.81
N HIS A 8 1.78 2.43 18.16
CA HIS A 8 2.25 1.42 17.22
C HIS A 8 1.11 0.50 16.74
N TRP A 9 0.27 0.03 17.66
CA TRP A 9 -0.90 -0.80 17.31
C TRP A 9 -1.89 -0.04 16.43
N ILE A 10 -2.16 1.23 16.74
CA ILE A 10 -3.04 2.07 15.93
C ILE A 10 -2.51 2.20 14.50
N ILE A 11 -1.21 2.47 14.36
CA ILE A 11 -0.55 2.60 13.05
C ILE A 11 -0.61 1.28 12.26
N GLU A 12 -0.39 0.15 12.91
CA GLU A 12 -0.48 -1.18 12.30
C GLU A 12 -1.88 -1.49 11.80
N THR A 13 -2.90 -1.21 12.62
CA THR A 13 -4.31 -1.40 12.24
C THR A 13 -4.68 -0.51 11.06
N LEU A 14 -4.27 0.78 11.06
CA LEU A 14 -4.53 1.71 9.95
C LEU A 14 -3.89 1.22 8.65
N PHE A 15 -2.66 0.69 8.70
CA PHE A 15 -1.98 0.14 7.53
C PHE A 15 -2.76 -1.02 6.88
N TYR A 16 -3.27 -1.96 7.69
CA TYR A 16 -4.08 -3.06 7.16
C TYR A 16 -5.42 -2.61 6.61
N ILE A 17 -6.08 -1.64 7.26
CA ILE A 17 -7.34 -1.05 6.78
C ILE A 17 -7.12 -0.39 5.41
N CYS A 18 -6.04 0.37 5.25
CA CYS A 18 -5.68 1.02 3.98
C CYS A 18 -5.47 -0.01 2.85
N ASN A 19 -4.74 -1.10 3.12
CA ASN A 19 -4.53 -2.17 2.14
C ASN A 19 -5.83 -2.90 1.79
N GLY A 20 -6.66 -3.20 2.79
CA GLY A 20 -7.98 -3.79 2.57
C GLY A 20 -8.86 -2.91 1.69
N LEU A 21 -8.88 -1.60 1.93
CA LEU A 21 -9.65 -0.64 1.13
C LEU A 21 -9.17 -0.58 -0.32
N ILE A 22 -7.85 -0.52 -0.57
CA ILE A 22 -7.26 -0.56 -1.92
C ILE A 22 -7.66 -1.85 -2.64
N PHE A 23 -7.49 -3.00 -1.98
CA PHE A 23 -7.81 -4.29 -2.57
C PHE A 23 -9.29 -4.41 -2.91
N PHE A 24 -10.15 -4.04 -1.97
CA PHE A 24 -11.59 -4.16 -2.13
C PHE A 24 -12.13 -3.25 -3.23
N THR A 25 -11.63 -2.01 -3.30
CA THR A 25 -12.00 -1.07 -4.38
C THR A 25 -11.53 -1.57 -5.75
N LEU A 26 -10.29 -2.08 -5.86
CA LEU A 26 -9.81 -2.71 -7.09
C LEU A 26 -10.64 -3.93 -7.48
N LEU A 27 -10.99 -4.78 -6.52
CA LEU A 27 -11.77 -5.98 -6.79
C LEU A 27 -13.17 -5.62 -7.29
N ILE A 28 -13.86 -4.68 -6.65
CA ILE A 28 -15.16 -4.18 -7.10
C ILE A 28 -15.06 -3.63 -8.52
N PHE A 29 -14.01 -2.85 -8.81
CA PHE A 29 -13.80 -2.26 -10.12
C PHE A 29 -13.55 -3.34 -11.18
N THR A 30 -12.64 -4.27 -10.93
CA THR A 30 -12.32 -5.36 -11.87
C THR A 30 -13.56 -6.22 -12.13
N VAL A 31 -14.34 -6.58 -11.11
CA VAL A 31 -15.59 -7.33 -11.27
C VAL A 31 -16.59 -6.55 -12.11
N ASN A 32 -16.85 -5.29 -11.78
CA ASN A 32 -17.78 -4.46 -12.56
C ASN A 32 -17.34 -4.29 -14.02
N PHE A 33 -16.04 -4.17 -14.24
CA PHE A 33 -15.44 -4.07 -15.56
C PHE A 33 -15.63 -5.36 -16.38
N LEU A 34 -15.46 -6.53 -15.77
CA LEU A 34 -15.67 -7.83 -16.42
C LEU A 34 -17.11 -8.01 -16.91
N TYR A 35 -18.09 -7.57 -16.10
CA TYR A 35 -19.52 -7.63 -16.41
C TYR A 35 -20.05 -6.44 -17.23
N GLU A 36 -19.16 -5.58 -17.75
CA GLU A 36 -19.50 -4.42 -18.59
C GLU A 36 -20.50 -3.43 -17.96
N LYS A 37 -20.61 -3.41 -16.62
CA LYS A 37 -21.46 -2.44 -15.91
C LYS A 37 -20.75 -1.09 -15.86
N ARG A 38 -21.23 -0.12 -16.65
CA ARG A 38 -20.69 1.24 -16.68
C ARG A 38 -21.21 2.05 -15.49
N PHE A 39 -20.32 2.41 -14.57
CA PHE A 39 -20.57 3.44 -13.55
C PHE A 39 -19.50 4.53 -13.61
N THR A 40 -19.77 5.59 -14.37
CA THR A 40 -18.88 6.77 -14.48
C THR A 40 -18.65 7.46 -13.14
N MET A 41 -19.66 7.50 -12.25
CA MET A 41 -19.52 8.04 -10.88
C MET A 41 -18.59 7.19 -10.00
N SER A 42 -18.52 5.88 -10.21
CA SER A 42 -17.69 4.98 -9.39
C SER A 42 -16.19 5.15 -9.67
N ILE A 43 -15.81 5.58 -10.88
CA ILE A 43 -14.41 5.78 -11.27
C ILE A 43 -13.79 6.94 -10.50
N ASN A 44 -14.45 8.11 -10.47
CA ASN A 44 -13.93 9.30 -9.79
C ASN A 44 -13.83 9.10 -8.28
N LEU A 45 -14.84 8.46 -7.67
CA LEU A 45 -14.80 8.05 -6.27
C LEU A 45 -13.64 7.10 -5.98
N MET A 46 -13.38 6.16 -6.87
CA MET A 46 -12.28 5.23 -6.71
C MET A 46 -10.93 5.94 -6.79
N ILE A 47 -10.71 6.79 -7.79
CA ILE A 47 -9.49 7.59 -7.91
C ILE A 47 -9.27 8.44 -6.65
N LEU A 48 -10.33 9.04 -6.10
CA LEU A 48 -10.26 9.79 -4.85
C LEU A 48 -9.84 8.91 -3.65
N ILE A 49 -10.43 7.72 -3.50
CA ILE A 49 -10.05 6.77 -2.44
C ILE A 49 -8.58 6.36 -2.60
N PHE A 50 -8.15 6.03 -3.82
CA PHE A 50 -6.76 5.71 -4.13
C PHE A 50 -5.81 6.85 -3.75
N PHE A 51 -6.17 8.09 -4.10
CA PHE A 51 -5.39 9.27 -3.78
C PHE A 51 -5.27 9.51 -2.26
N LEU A 52 -6.39 9.47 -1.53
CA LEU A 52 -6.41 9.64 -0.08
C LEU A 52 -5.59 8.56 0.63
N VAL A 53 -5.75 7.29 0.24
CA VAL A 53 -4.99 6.19 0.83
C VAL A 53 -3.50 6.35 0.50
N THR A 54 -3.15 6.79 -0.70
CA THR A 54 -1.75 7.06 -1.08
C THR A 54 -1.11 8.10 -0.16
N ILE A 55 -1.82 9.20 0.12
CA ILE A 55 -1.35 10.23 1.04
C ILE A 55 -1.10 9.64 2.44
N THR A 56 -2.04 8.86 2.97
CA THR A 56 -1.87 8.23 4.30
C THR A 56 -0.67 7.29 4.36
N LYS A 57 -0.41 6.52 3.30
CA LYS A 57 0.75 5.64 3.21
C LYS A 57 2.07 6.40 3.13
N ILE A 58 2.12 7.50 2.37
CA ILE A 58 3.31 8.36 2.29
C ILE A 58 3.61 8.96 3.67
N PHE A 59 2.60 9.52 4.34
CA PHE A 59 2.78 10.05 5.70
C PHE A 59 3.26 8.98 6.69
N TYR A 60 2.65 7.79 6.65
CA TYR A 60 3.09 6.66 7.45
C TYR A 60 4.57 6.35 7.21
N TRP A 61 4.98 6.29 5.95
CA TRP A 61 6.36 5.98 5.60
C TRP A 61 7.35 7.06 6.06
N GLN A 62 6.97 8.34 5.96
CA GLN A 62 7.76 9.45 6.47
C GLN A 62 7.95 9.40 7.99
N ILE A 63 6.88 9.07 8.74
CA ILE A 63 6.96 8.87 10.20
C ILE A 63 7.93 7.74 10.52
N LEU A 64 7.90 6.66 9.75
CA LEU A 64 8.80 5.52 9.90
C LEU A 64 10.27 5.89 9.69
N GLN A 65 10.57 6.71 8.67
CA GLN A 65 11.93 7.17 8.37
C GLN A 65 12.46 8.17 9.40
N LYS A 66 11.60 9.03 9.96
CA LYS A 66 11.99 10.08 10.91
C LYS A 66 12.51 9.50 12.22
N ASN A 67 12.01 8.33 12.61
CA ASN A 67 12.60 7.52 13.68
C ASN A 67 13.92 6.91 13.18
N LYS A 68 15.03 7.66 13.29
CA LYS A 68 16.42 7.36 12.88
C LYS A 68 17.04 6.09 13.50
N LEU A 69 16.34 4.95 13.51
CA LEU A 69 16.78 3.69 14.09
C LEU A 69 17.43 2.73 13.09
N ASN A 70 17.36 3.01 11.78
CA ASN A 70 18.00 2.18 10.76
C ASN A 70 19.02 3.00 9.94
N LYS A 71 20.26 3.04 10.43
CA LYS A 71 21.42 3.51 9.63
C LYS A 71 21.84 2.47 8.57
N PHE A 72 21.35 1.23 8.67
CA PHE A 72 21.61 0.15 7.71
C PHE A 72 20.51 0.09 6.63
N ASN A 73 20.91 0.21 5.36
CA ASN A 73 20.13 -0.07 4.14
C ASN A 73 18.99 0.89 3.72
N VAL A 74 18.99 2.15 4.17
CA VAL A 74 17.97 3.17 3.81
C VAL A 74 17.76 3.32 2.29
N LYS A 75 18.83 3.28 1.49
CA LYS A 75 18.76 3.45 0.02
C LYS A 75 18.08 2.27 -0.69
N LYS A 76 18.41 1.03 -0.31
CA LYS A 76 17.85 -0.18 -0.94
C LYS A 76 16.38 -0.36 -0.57
N ASN A 77 16.00 0.00 0.66
CA ASN A 77 14.61 -0.03 1.08
C ASN A 77 13.78 1.00 0.30
N ASN A 78 14.23 2.26 0.19
CA ASN A 78 13.47 3.33 -0.46
C ASN A 78 13.13 3.06 -1.93
N PHE A 79 14.05 2.45 -2.69
CA PHE A 79 13.76 2.06 -4.07
C PHE A 79 12.65 1.01 -4.13
N VAL A 80 12.78 -0.03 -3.32
CA VAL A 80 11.82 -1.13 -3.20
C VAL A 80 10.42 -0.60 -2.85
N ILE A 81 10.33 0.34 -1.91
CA ILE A 81 9.05 0.97 -1.51
C ILE A 81 8.45 1.82 -2.63
N LEU A 82 9.27 2.62 -3.33
CA LEU A 82 8.81 3.44 -4.45
C LEU A 82 8.25 2.55 -5.58
N THR A 83 8.96 1.47 -5.93
CA THR A 83 8.51 0.50 -6.93
C THR A 83 7.17 -0.14 -6.55
N PHE A 84 6.91 -0.33 -5.25
CA PHE A 84 5.62 -0.86 -4.79
C PHE A 84 4.50 0.15 -4.78
N PHE A 85 4.76 1.42 -4.44
CA PHE A 85 3.78 2.49 -4.65
C PHE A 85 3.38 2.56 -6.12
N ILE A 86 4.34 2.41 -7.03
CA ILE A 86 4.07 2.37 -8.46
C ILE A 86 3.17 1.17 -8.81
N LEU A 87 3.49 -0.04 -8.36
CA LEU A 87 2.75 -1.27 -8.68
C LEU A 87 1.34 -1.34 -8.07
N THR A 88 1.17 -0.89 -6.82
CA THR A 88 -0.11 -1.04 -6.08
C THR A 88 -1.08 0.12 -6.28
N LEU A 89 -0.59 1.29 -6.70
CA LEU A 89 -1.39 2.52 -6.73
C LEU A 89 -1.32 3.22 -8.09
N ILE A 90 -0.12 3.53 -8.58
CA ILE A 90 0.03 4.30 -9.82
C ILE A 90 -0.43 3.49 -11.03
N LEU A 91 -0.05 2.21 -11.10
CA LEU A 91 -0.40 1.32 -12.21
C LEU A 91 -1.92 1.13 -12.35
N PRO A 92 -2.70 0.84 -11.28
CA PRO A 92 -4.16 0.85 -11.35
C PRO A 92 -4.76 2.17 -11.82
N ILE A 93 -4.36 3.30 -11.22
CA ILE A 93 -4.89 4.64 -11.56
C ILE A 93 -4.63 4.97 -13.03
N TYR A 94 -3.40 4.73 -13.49
CA TYR A 94 -2.99 4.97 -14.87
C TYR A 94 -3.87 4.21 -15.87
N MET A 95 -4.16 2.94 -15.58
CA MET A 95 -4.99 2.09 -16.44
C MET A 95 -6.46 2.50 -16.45
N ILE A 96 -6.98 2.97 -15.33
CA ILE A 96 -8.35 3.54 -15.27
C ILE A 96 -8.44 4.82 -16.09
N TYR A 97 -7.43 5.68 -16.01
CA TYR A 97 -7.37 6.91 -16.81
C TYR A 97 -7.20 6.64 -18.31
N GLN A 98 -6.42 5.60 -18.66
CA GLN A 98 -6.22 5.18 -20.03
C GLN A 98 -7.39 4.40 -20.63
N LEU A 99 -8.33 3.91 -19.82
CA LEU A 99 -9.50 3.16 -20.27
C LEU A 99 -10.21 3.71 -21.53
N PRO A 100 -10.47 5.03 -21.68
CA PRO A 100 -11.07 5.59 -22.89
C PRO A 100 -10.13 5.64 -24.13
N LEU A 101 -8.82 5.48 -23.94
CA LEU A 101 -7.77 5.62 -24.96
C LEU A 101 -7.12 4.27 -25.34
N LEU A 102 -7.24 3.25 -24.48
CA LEU A 102 -6.55 1.97 -24.61
C LEU A 102 -7.37 1.01 -25.48
N ILE A 103 -6.79 0.63 -26.62
CA ILE A 103 -7.04 -0.54 -27.50
C ILE A 103 -8.50 -1.02 -27.58
N ASN A 104 -9.06 -1.00 -28.79
CA ASN A 104 -10.44 -1.36 -29.14
C ASN A 104 -10.92 -2.77 -28.69
N ASP A 105 -10.00 -3.66 -28.31
CA ASP A 105 -10.32 -5.04 -27.92
C ASP A 105 -10.63 -5.15 -26.42
N LYS A 106 -11.93 -5.33 -26.12
CA LYS A 106 -12.44 -5.53 -24.77
C LYS A 106 -11.83 -6.75 -24.06
N ALA A 107 -11.46 -7.82 -24.77
CA ALA A 107 -10.93 -9.03 -24.16
C ALA A 107 -9.52 -8.79 -23.59
N VAL A 108 -8.65 -8.14 -24.36
CA VAL A 108 -7.30 -7.74 -23.92
C VAL A 108 -7.38 -6.81 -22.72
N LEU A 109 -8.32 -5.88 -22.72
CA LEU A 109 -8.52 -4.94 -21.63
C LEU A 109 -8.96 -5.64 -20.33
N LYS A 110 -9.92 -6.57 -20.41
CA LYS A 110 -10.37 -7.40 -19.28
C LYS A 110 -9.23 -8.23 -18.69
N PHE A 111 -8.44 -8.87 -19.54
CA PHE A 111 -7.27 -9.64 -19.12
C PHE A 111 -6.23 -8.76 -18.42
N THR A 112 -5.98 -7.56 -18.95
CA THR A 112 -5.03 -6.61 -18.36
C THR A 112 -5.48 -6.16 -16.96
N PHE A 113 -6.77 -5.93 -16.73
CA PHE A 113 -7.28 -5.60 -15.38
C PHE A 113 -7.14 -6.75 -14.37
N ILE A 114 -7.26 -8.00 -14.83
CA ILE A 114 -6.99 -9.17 -13.97
C ILE A 114 -5.51 -9.20 -13.58
N LEU A 115 -4.59 -8.97 -14.53
CA LEU A 115 -3.16 -8.90 -14.23
C LEU A 115 -2.83 -7.78 -13.24
N ILE A 116 -3.44 -6.61 -13.38
CA ILE A 116 -3.26 -5.49 -12.44
C ILE A 116 -3.74 -5.85 -11.04
N LEU A 117 -4.86 -6.56 -10.92
CA LEU A 117 -5.35 -7.05 -9.62
C LEU A 117 -4.32 -7.98 -8.97
N ILE A 118 -3.73 -8.90 -9.74
CA ILE A 118 -2.68 -9.82 -9.26
C ILE A 118 -1.43 -9.04 -8.84
N PHE A 119 -0.95 -8.09 -9.65
CA PHE A 119 0.21 -7.27 -9.31
C PHE A 119 -0.02 -6.41 -8.06
N SER A 120 -1.22 -5.86 -7.90
CA SER A 120 -1.60 -5.10 -6.71
C SER A 120 -1.61 -5.99 -5.46
N MET A 121 -2.15 -7.22 -5.55
CA MET A 121 -2.07 -8.20 -4.45
C MET A 121 -0.63 -8.54 -4.08
N LEU A 122 0.23 -8.86 -5.06
CA LEU A 122 1.65 -9.13 -4.82
C LEU A 122 2.34 -7.95 -4.15
N GLY A 123 2.07 -6.73 -4.62
CA GLY A 123 2.61 -5.52 -4.00
C GLY A 123 2.18 -5.36 -2.54
N MET A 124 0.90 -5.58 -2.21
CA MET A 124 0.40 -5.54 -0.83
C MET A 124 1.05 -6.62 0.06
N PHE A 125 1.26 -7.83 -0.45
CA PHE A 125 1.96 -8.89 0.30
C PHE A 125 3.40 -8.52 0.62
N VAL A 126 4.13 -7.94 -0.33
CA VAL A 126 5.51 -7.51 -0.09
C VAL A 126 5.54 -6.33 0.90
N GLU A 127 4.63 -5.38 0.77
CA GLU A 127 4.50 -4.25 1.70
C GLU A 127 4.30 -4.73 3.14
N ARG A 128 3.41 -5.72 3.34
CA ARG A 128 3.21 -6.39 4.64
C ARG A 128 4.50 -7.02 5.17
N ASN A 129 5.27 -7.70 4.32
CA ASN A 129 6.50 -8.35 4.76
C ASN A 129 7.56 -7.33 5.20
N ILE A 130 7.71 -6.21 4.47
CA ILE A 130 8.62 -5.12 4.84
C ILE A 130 8.19 -4.49 6.17
N PHE A 131 6.89 -4.26 6.31
CA PHE A 131 6.29 -3.73 7.53
C PHE A 131 6.61 -4.62 8.75
N LEU A 132 6.42 -5.95 8.63
CA LEU A 132 6.74 -6.90 9.69
C LEU A 132 8.22 -6.91 10.08
N ILE A 133 9.12 -6.85 9.09
CA ILE A 133 10.57 -6.77 9.33
C ILE A 133 10.89 -5.50 10.13
N HIS A 134 10.28 -4.38 9.75
CA HIS A 134 10.50 -3.11 10.43
C HIS A 134 10.04 -3.16 11.89
N ILE A 135 8.84 -3.69 12.16
CA ILE A 135 8.32 -3.85 13.53
C ILE A 135 9.25 -4.71 14.38
N LYS A 136 9.71 -5.85 13.84
CA LYS A 136 10.62 -6.76 14.56
C LYS A 136 11.90 -6.03 14.97
N ASN A 137 12.46 -5.23 14.07
CA ASN A 137 13.66 -4.43 14.35
C ASN A 137 13.39 -3.37 15.43
N LEU A 138 12.27 -2.64 15.36
CA LEU A 138 11.90 -1.67 16.39
C LEU A 138 11.75 -2.30 17.78
N LYS A 139 11.10 -3.47 17.87
CA LYS A 139 10.94 -4.21 19.13
C LYS A 139 12.29 -4.64 19.70
N LYS A 140 13.19 -5.17 18.85
CA LYS A 140 14.55 -5.59 19.24
C LYS A 140 15.36 -4.43 19.82
N ILE A 141 15.27 -3.25 19.21
CA ILE A 141 15.97 -2.04 19.68
C ILE A 141 15.42 -1.58 21.03
N LYS A 142 14.09 -1.47 21.18
CA LYS A 142 13.45 -1.10 22.46
C LYS A 142 13.87 -2.04 23.59
N TYR A 143 13.93 -3.34 23.33
CA TYR A 143 14.39 -4.32 24.30
C TYR A 143 15.87 -4.10 24.69
N SER A 144 16.75 -3.87 23.71
CA SER A 144 18.17 -3.56 23.97
C SER A 144 18.38 -2.27 24.77
N GLN A 145 17.55 -1.25 24.55
CA GLN A 145 17.64 0.00 25.30
C GLN A 145 17.18 -0.17 26.75
N ASN A 146 16.08 -0.89 26.97
CA ASN A 146 15.60 -1.17 28.33
C ASN A 146 16.59 -2.02 29.14
N LYS A 147 17.27 -2.98 28.51
CA LYS A 147 18.30 -3.78 29.19
C LYS A 147 19.46 -2.93 29.71
N LYS A 148 19.95 -1.98 28.90
CA LYS A 148 21.05 -1.07 29.26
C LYS A 148 20.72 -0.05 30.36
N ILE A 149 19.45 0.11 30.72
CA ILE A 149 19.02 1.04 31.79
C ILE A 149 18.97 0.31 33.14
N HIS A 150 18.96 -1.03 33.14
CA HIS A 150 18.88 -1.86 34.33
C HIS A 150 20.21 -2.54 34.71
N ASP A 151 21.27 -2.31 33.93
CA ASP A 151 22.66 -2.70 34.19
C ASP A 151 23.45 -1.44 34.60
#